data_AF-A0A6I2M4K9-F1
#
_entry.id   AF-A0A6I2M4K9-F1
#
_cell.length_a   1.000
_cell.length_b   1.000
_cell.length_c   1.000
_cell.angle_alpha   90.00
_cell.angle_beta   90.00
_cell.angle_gamma   90.00
#
_symmetry.space_group_name_H-M   'P 1'
#
loop_
_entity.id
_entity.type
_entity.pdbx_description
1 polymer ?
#
loop_
_entity_poly.entity_id
_entity_poly.type
_entity_poly.pdbx_seq_one_letter_code
_entity_poly.pdbx_strand_id
1 'polypeptide(L)'
;MEQTNFDEMLHLVEQARNTVIHAQMNFNSEEYQKALRALKLAKDQLSTVIHQDIQNDEQAKKVQHAKEHLMHLNETLVALQSTH
;
A
#
# COMPACT_ATOMS: atom_id res chain seq x y z
N MET A 1 20.90 0.93 6.35
CA MET A 1 19.84 1.86 5.91
C MET A 1 18.83 1.17 5.00
N GLU A 2 19.24 0.28 4.10
CA GLU A 2 18.33 -0.42 3.16
C GLU A 2 17.30 -1.33 3.83
N GLN A 3 17.70 -2.09 4.84
CA GLN A 3 16.77 -2.96 5.60
C GLN A 3 15.64 -2.16 6.29
N THR A 4 15.96 -0.95 6.75
CA THR A 4 14.98 -0.05 7.38
C THR A 4 13.90 0.39 6.40
N ASN A 5 14.26 0.70 5.15
CA ASN A 5 13.28 1.11 4.13
C ASN A 5 12.38 -0.04 3.70
N PHE A 6 12.92 -1.26 3.64
CA PHE A 6 12.16 -2.46 3.31
C PHE A 6 11.13 -2.81 4.39
N ASP A 7 11.52 -2.77 5.67
CA ASP A 7 10.61 -3.04 6.79
C ASP A 7 9.52 -1.96 6.87
N GLU A 8 9.89 -0.69 6.64
CA GLU A 8 8.94 0.42 6.55
C GLU A 8 7.95 0.24 5.39
N MET A 9 8.41 -0.22 4.22
CA MET A 9 7.54 -0.52 3.09
C MET A 9 6.48 -1.57 3.46
N LEU A 10 6.88 -2.67 4.11
CA LEU A 10 5.94 -3.70 4.55
C LEU A 10 4.93 -3.16 5.55
N HIS A 11 5.37 -2.33 6.51
CA HIS A 11 4.50 -1.71 7.50
C HIS A 11 3.47 -0.78 6.84
N LEU A 12 3.90 0.06 5.89
CA LEU A 12 3.00 0.98 5.18
C LEU A 12 2.00 0.22 4.29
N VAL A 13 2.40 -0.89 3.66
CA VAL A 13 1.48 -1.76 2.90
C VAL A 13 0.39 -2.34 3.81
N GLU A 14 0.76 -2.82 5.00
CA GLU A 14 -0.20 -3.31 5.99
C GLU A 14 -1.15 -2.20 6.48
N GLN A 15 -0.61 -1.02 6.77
CA GLN A 15 -1.41 0.14 7.18
C GLN A 15 -2.40 0.56 6.09
N ALA A 16 -1.96 0.60 4.83
CA ALA A 16 -2.82 0.88 3.69
C ALA A 16 -3.95 -0.15 3.58
N ARG A 17 -3.62 -1.44 3.68
CA ARG A 17 -4.62 -2.52 3.69
C ARG A 17 -5.67 -2.32 4.78
N ASN A 18 -5.23 -2.11 6.02
CA ASN A 18 -6.14 -1.97 7.16
C ASN A 18 -7.05 -0.74 7.02
N THR A 19 -6.51 0.37 6.50
CA THR A 19 -7.28 1.60 6.30
C THR A 19 -8.29 1.47 5.15
N VAL A 20 -7.92 0.78 4.06
CA VAL A 20 -8.85 0.49 2.95
C VAL A 20 -9.99 -0.41 3.41
N ILE A 21 -9.71 -1.48 4.15
CA ILE A 21 -10.75 -2.35 4.72
C ILE A 21 -11.70 -1.53 5.62
N HIS A 22 -11.14 -0.65 6.45
CA HIS A 22 -11.95 0.21 7.31
C HIS A 22 -12.87 1.15 6.49
N ALA A 23 -12.35 1.76 5.43
CA ALA A 23 -13.12 2.60 4.53
C ALA A 23 -14.19 1.82 3.75
N GLN A 24 -13.94 0.56 3.40
CA GLN A 24 -14.96 -0.33 2.80
C GLN A 24 -16.11 -0.60 3.77
N MET A 25 -15.81 -0.84 5.05
CA MET A 25 -16.81 -1.15 6.06
C MET A 25 -17.59 0.08 6.54
N ASN A 26 -16.95 1.25 6.56
CA ASN A 26 -17.48 2.48 7.15
C ASN A 26 -17.36 3.65 6.16
N PHE A 27 -17.88 3.46 4.95
CA PHE A 27 -17.66 4.42 3.88
C PHE A 27 -18.18 5.83 4.24
N ASN A 28 -17.26 6.78 4.21
CA ASN A 28 -17.53 8.22 4.20
C ASN A 28 -16.32 8.94 3.59
N SER A 29 -16.47 10.24 3.32
CA SER A 29 -15.41 11.03 2.68
C SER A 29 -14.12 11.08 3.49
N GLU A 30 -14.18 11.04 4.82
CA GLU A 30 -13.00 11.11 5.68
C GLU A 30 -12.21 9.79 5.63
N GLU A 31 -12.89 8.66 5.80
CA GLU A 31 -12.26 7.33 5.75
C GLU A 31 -11.71 7.01 4.35
N TYR A 32 -12.42 7.42 3.30
CA TYR A 32 -11.89 7.33 1.94
C TYR A 32 -10.58 8.13 1.77
N GLN A 33 -10.54 9.38 2.24
CA GLN A 33 -9.34 10.20 2.16
C GLN A 33 -8.19 9.67 3.02
N LYS A 34 -8.47 9.06 4.18
CA LYS A 34 -7.47 8.38 5.00
C LYS A 34 -6.88 7.19 4.26
N ALA A 35 -7.73 6.34 3.67
CA ALA A 35 -7.29 5.18 2.92
C ALA A 35 -6.46 5.56 1.68
N LEU A 36 -6.89 6.60 0.95
CA LEU A 36 -6.14 7.12 -0.19
C LEU A 36 -4.75 7.63 0.20
N ARG A 37 -4.65 8.35 1.33
CA ARG A 37 -3.37 8.83 1.87
C ARG A 37 -2.44 7.67 2.27
N ALA A 38 -2.96 6.69 3.00
CA ALA A 38 -2.19 5.51 3.39
C ALA A 38 -1.68 4.72 2.16
N LEU A 39 -2.55 4.53 1.17
CA LEU A 39 -2.17 3.87 -0.09
C LEU A 39 -1.08 4.64 -0.84
N LYS A 40 -1.14 5.97 -0.88
CA LYS A 40 -0.12 6.81 -1.52
C LYS A 40 1.23 6.65 -0.83
N LEU A 41 1.28 6.75 0.51
CA LEU A 41 2.52 6.58 1.27
C LEU A 41 3.17 5.22 1.02
N ALA A 42 2.38 4.15 1.02
CA ALA A 42 2.87 2.80 0.74
C ALA A 42 3.43 2.67 -0.69
N LYS A 43 2.79 3.28 -1.70
CA LYS A 43 3.28 3.29 -3.09
C LYS A 43 4.57 4.10 -3.24
N ASP A 44 4.66 5.24 -2.57
CA ASP A 44 5.85 6.09 -2.58
C ASP A 44 7.03 5.33 -1.96
N GLN A 45 6.83 4.69 -0.80
CA GLN A 45 7.88 3.88 -0.15
C GLN A 45 8.25 2.63 -0.97
N LEU A 46 7.28 1.94 -1.58
CA LEU A 46 7.56 0.83 -2.49
C LEU A 46 8.45 1.29 -3.66
N SER A 47 8.20 2.48 -4.20
CA SER A 47 9.01 3.04 -5.28
C SER A 47 10.45 3.33 -4.81
N THR A 48 10.62 3.82 -3.58
CA THR A 48 11.93 3.99 -2.95
C THR A 48 12.68 2.66 -2.84
N VAL A 49 12.01 1.59 -2.39
CA VAL A 49 12.61 0.25 -2.24
C VAL A 49 12.94 -0.37 -3.60
N ILE A 50 12.10 -0.20 -4.63
CA ILE A 50 12.37 -0.72 -5.99
C ILE A 50 13.61 -0.06 -6.61
N HIS A 51 13.86 1.21 -6.31
CA HIS A 51 15.06 1.92 -6.77
C HIS A 51 16.32 1.59 -5.94
N GLN A 52 16.17 0.87 -4.83
CA GLN A 52 17.30 0.32 -4.07
C GLN A 52 17.67 -1.06 -4.62
N ASP A 53 18.94 -1.44 -4.45
CA ASP A 53 19.37 -2.78 -4.85
C ASP A 53 18.66 -3.82 -3.98
N ILE A 54 17.76 -4.59 -4.59
CA ILE A 54 17.08 -5.70 -3.93
C ILE A 54 18.13 -6.79 -3.68
N GLN A 55 18.40 -7.06 -2.41
CA GLN A 55 19.57 -7.83 -2.02
C GLN A 55 19.41 -9.33 -2.19
N ASN A 56 18.17 -9.83 -2.27
CA ASN A 56 17.88 -11.26 -2.42
C ASN A 56 16.49 -11.55 -3.02
N ASP A 57 16.31 -12.78 -3.47
CA ASP A 57 15.07 -13.27 -4.09
C ASP A 57 13.84 -13.18 -3.18
N GLU A 58 14.01 -13.31 -1.86
CA GLU A 58 12.90 -13.20 -0.92
C GLU A 58 12.35 -11.77 -0.86
N GLN A 59 13.25 -10.77 -0.79
CA GLN A 59 12.88 -9.37 -0.88
C GLN A 59 12.24 -9.06 -2.23
N ALA A 60 12.77 -9.58 -3.34
CA ALA A 60 12.20 -9.40 -4.67
C ALA A 60 10.75 -9.90 -4.75
N LYS A 61 10.48 -11.10 -4.21
CA LYS A 61 9.13 -11.66 -4.13
C LYS A 61 8.21 -10.79 -3.27
N LYS A 62 8.67 -10.34 -2.10
CA LYS A 62 7.89 -9.47 -1.20
C LYS A 62 7.57 -8.12 -1.85
N VAL A 63 8.50 -7.52 -2.58
CA VAL A 63 8.28 -6.28 -3.36
C VAL A 63 7.24 -6.51 -4.44
N GLN A 64 7.32 -7.62 -5.18
CA GLN A 64 6.33 -7.96 -6.20
C GLN A 64 4.93 -8.18 -5.59
N HIS A 65 4.83 -8.90 -4.48
CA HIS A 65 3.58 -9.08 -3.74
C HIS A 65 3.02 -7.75 -3.23
N ALA A 66 3.86 -6.88 -2.66
CA ALA A 66 3.45 -5.54 -2.22
C ALA A 66 2.89 -4.71 -3.39
N LYS A 67 3.52 -4.76 -4.56
CA LYS A 67 3.05 -4.08 -5.78
C LYS A 67 1.67 -4.55 -6.19
N GLU A 68 1.46 -5.87 -6.28
CA GLU A 68 0.16 -6.47 -6.62
C GLU A 68 -0.91 -6.11 -5.57
N HIS A 69 -0.56 -6.18 -4.29
CA HIS A 69 -1.47 -5.84 -3.20
C HIS A 69 -1.91 -4.37 -3.28
N LEU A 70 -0.97 -3.45 -3.46
CA LEU A 70 -1.29 -2.02 -3.58
C LEU A 70 -2.10 -1.69 -4.84
N MET A 71 -1.93 -2.47 -5.92
CA MET A 71 -2.78 -2.37 -7.11
C MET A 71 -4.24 -2.76 -6.77
N HIS A 72 -4.45 -3.90 -6.12
CA HIS A 72 -5.80 -4.34 -5.72
C HIS A 72 -6.48 -3.40 -4.72
N LEU A 73 -5.72 -2.84 -3.77
CA LEU A 73 -6.26 -1.83 -2.86
C LEU A 73 -6.66 -0.55 -3.60
N ASN A 74 -5.92 -0.17 -4.65
CA ASN A 74 -6.29 0.95 -5.49
C ASN A 74 -7.60 0.69 -6.26
N GLU A 75 -7.72 -0.47 -6.88
CA GLU A 75 -8.94 -0.91 -7.58
C GLU A 75 -10.13 -0.89 -6.62
N THR A 76 -9.93 -1.38 -5.40
CA THR A 76 -10.93 -1.35 -4.33
C THR A 76 -11.39 0.07 -3.99
N LEU A 77 -10.46 1.01 -3.79
CA LEU A 77 -10.81 2.40 -3.49
C LEU A 77 -11.53 3.08 -4.67
N VAL A 78 -11.10 2.83 -5.91
CA VAL A 78 -11.78 3.36 -7.10
C VAL A 78 -13.22 2.82 -7.18
N ALA A 79 -13.43 1.54 -6.90
CA ALA A 79 -14.75 0.94 -6.87
C ALA A 79 -15.63 1.53 -5.76
N LEU A 80 -15.09 1.74 -4.56
CA LEU A 80 -15.82 2.40 -3.46
C LEU A 80 -16.28 3.81 -3.85
N GLN A 81 -15.40 4.61 -4.46
CA GLN A 81 -15.74 5.95 -4.92
C GLN A 81 -16.82 5.95 -6.01
N SER A 82 -16.89 4.90 -6.82
CA SER A 82 -17.87 4.80 -7.91
C SER A 82 -19.24 4.30 -7.45
N THR A 83 -19.31 3.68 -6.26
CA THR A 83 -20.53 3.06 -5.71
C THR A 83 -21.28 3.98 -4.74
N HIS A 84 -20.64 5.04 -4.26
CA HIS A 84 -21.17 6.00 -3.28
C HIS A 84 -21.09 7.44 -3.79
#